data_AF-A0A939K8E5-F1
#
_entry.id   AF-A0A939K8E5-F1
#
_cell.length_a   1.000
_cell.length_b   1.000
_cell.length_c   1.000
_cell.angle_alpha   90.00
_cell.angle_beta   90.00
_cell.angle_gamma   90.00
#
_symmetry.space_group_name_H-M   'P 1'
#
loop_
_entity.id
_entity.type
_entity.pdbx_description
1 polymer ?
#
loop_
_entity_poly.entity_id
_entity_poly.type
_entity_poly.pdbx_seq_one_letter_code
_entity_poly.pdbx_strand_id
1 'polypeptide(L)'
;MQLQEVSNVAVIVGENAVTVSQLPSVWQDIAKGRANVRFSNPQIYVEMAQLFQYKLQYGDVDLFNERPHLSHLIPSFSQLFGQMAQETLEFYGHDFMV
;
A
#
# COMPACT_ATOMS: atom_id res chain seq x y z
N MET A 1 -14.13 -5.13 -27.12
CA MET A 1 -12.87 -5.41 -26.39
C MET A 1 -13.25 -5.37 -24.92
N GLN A 2 -13.37 -6.52 -24.26
CA GLN A 2 -13.66 -6.56 -22.83
C GLN A 2 -12.38 -6.21 -22.07
N LEU A 3 -12.37 -5.07 -21.39
CA LEU A 3 -11.33 -4.74 -20.44
C LEU A 3 -11.56 -5.61 -19.21
N GLN A 4 -10.61 -6.50 -18.97
CA GLN A 4 -10.56 -7.36 -17.80
C GLN A 4 -10.50 -6.44 -16.57
N GLU A 5 -11.56 -6.39 -15.75
CA GLU A 5 -11.52 -5.75 -14.44
C GLU A 5 -10.59 -6.56 -13.55
N VAL A 6 -9.29 -6.26 -13.64
CA VAL A 6 -8.35 -6.67 -12.59
C VAL A 6 -8.79 -5.88 -11.37
N SER A 7 -9.41 -6.56 -10.39
CA SER A 7 -9.70 -5.95 -9.10
C SER A 7 -8.40 -5.36 -8.57
N ASN A 8 -8.28 -4.04 -8.56
CA ASN A 8 -7.12 -3.28 -8.08
C ASN A 8 -7.00 -3.29 -6.55
N VAL A 9 -7.64 -4.27 -5.92
CA VAL A 9 -7.81 -4.42 -4.47
C VAL A 9 -7.59 -5.88 -4.11
N ALA A 10 -6.69 -6.10 -3.17
CA ALA A 10 -6.46 -7.34 -2.46
C ALA A 10 -7.13 -7.28 -1.07
N VAL A 11 -7.25 -8.42 -0.39
CA VAL A 11 -7.74 -8.49 0.98
C VAL A 11 -6.70 -9.16 1.87
N ILE A 12 -6.30 -8.47 2.94
CA ILE A 12 -5.33 -8.96 3.93
C ILE A 12 -6.02 -8.92 5.29
N VAL A 13 -6.25 -10.08 5.89
CA VAL A 13 -6.91 -10.22 7.21
C VAL A 13 -8.26 -9.47 7.28
N GLY A 14 -9.02 -9.48 6.18
CA GLY A 14 -10.34 -8.82 6.09
C GLY A 14 -10.28 -7.32 5.78
N GLU A 15 -9.10 -6.72 5.68
CA GLU A 15 -8.90 -5.33 5.29
C GLU A 15 -8.60 -5.21 3.80
N ASN A 16 -9.07 -4.14 3.16
CA ASN A 16 -8.72 -3.84 1.78
C ASN A 16 -7.25 -3.39 1.70
N ALA A 17 -6.56 -3.82 0.65
CA ALA A 17 -5.16 -3.53 0.41
C ALA A 17 -4.91 -3.31 -1.09
N VAL A 18 -3.82 -2.64 -1.46
CA VAL A 18 -3.40 -2.64 -2.87
C VAL A 18 -2.81 -4.00 -3.21
N THR A 19 -2.87 -4.38 -4.48
CA THR A 19 -2.14 -5.56 -4.96
C THR A 19 -0.63 -5.31 -4.90
N VAL A 20 0.18 -6.37 -4.78
CA VAL A 20 1.65 -6.25 -4.81
C VAL A 20 2.13 -5.50 -6.06
N SER A 21 1.48 -5.68 -7.21
CA SER A 21 1.83 -4.99 -8.46
C SER A 21 1.66 -3.47 -8.43
N GLN A 22 0.91 -2.94 -7.47
CA GLN A 22 0.74 -1.49 -7.27
C GLN A 22 1.79 -0.91 -6.32
N LEU A 23 2.52 -1.75 -5.59
CA LEU A 23 3.63 -1.29 -4.76
C LEU A 23 4.84 -0.90 -5.63
N PRO A 24 5.77 -0.09 -5.08
CA PRO A 24 7.04 0.19 -5.74
C PRO A 24 7.83 -1.09 -6.04
N SER A 25 8.68 -1.06 -7.07
CA SER A 25 9.32 -2.26 -7.64
C SER A 25 10.12 -3.05 -6.61
N VAL A 26 10.80 -2.36 -5.69
CA VAL A 26 11.57 -2.96 -4.61
C VAL A 26 10.71 -3.90 -3.75
N TRP A 27 9.48 -3.51 -3.43
CA TRP A 27 8.55 -4.35 -2.66
C TRP A 27 8.04 -5.55 -3.45
N GLN A 28 7.90 -5.40 -4.78
CA GLN A 28 7.55 -6.52 -5.64
C GLN A 28 8.66 -7.57 -5.69
N ASP A 29 9.93 -7.13 -5.65
CA ASP A 29 11.08 -8.02 -5.61
C ASP A 29 11.26 -8.67 -4.24
N ILE A 30 10.99 -7.94 -3.14
CA ILE A 30 10.90 -8.51 -1.79
C ILE A 30 9.81 -9.60 -1.73
N ALA A 31 8.61 -9.32 -2.25
CA ALA A 31 7.50 -10.27 -2.27
C ALA A 31 7.81 -11.55 -3.08
N LYS A 32 8.60 -11.43 -4.15
CA LYS A 32 9.04 -12.57 -4.98
C LYS A 32 10.24 -13.33 -4.40
N GLY A 33 10.78 -12.90 -3.25
CA GLY A 33 12.00 -13.47 -2.66
C GLY A 33 13.26 -13.23 -3.50
N ARG A 34 13.26 -12.19 -4.35
CA ARG A 34 14.39 -11.82 -5.21
C ARG A 34 15.32 -10.81 -4.55
N ALA A 35 14.81 -10.03 -3.60
CA ALA A 35 15.60 -9.10 -2.81
C ALA A 35 16.28 -9.81 -1.64
N ASN A 36 17.55 -9.48 -1.40
CA ASN A 36 18.26 -9.88 -0.20
C ASN A 36 17.86 -8.93 0.94
N VAL A 37 17.20 -9.44 1.97
CA VAL A 37 16.65 -8.65 3.07
C VAL A 37 17.07 -9.22 4.42
N ARG A 38 17.19 -8.38 5.45
CA ARG A 38 17.63 -8.82 6.81
C ARG A 38 16.56 -9.55 7.61
N PHE A 39 15.32 -9.52 7.16
CA PHE A 39 14.17 -9.97 7.95
C PHE A 39 13.88 -11.46 7.76
N SER A 40 13.54 -12.14 8.85
CA SER A 40 13.17 -13.55 8.83
C SER A 40 11.81 -13.83 8.19
N ASN A 41 10.92 -12.83 8.14
CA ASN A 41 9.62 -12.92 7.48
C ASN A 41 9.32 -11.64 6.66
N PRO A 42 9.83 -11.54 5.43
CA PRO A 42 9.61 -10.37 4.56
C PRO A 42 8.14 -10.16 4.17
N GLN A 43 7.35 -11.24 4.14
CA GLN A 43 5.97 -11.21 3.68
C GLN A 43 5.07 -10.32 4.55
N ILE A 44 5.27 -10.34 5.88
CA ILE A 44 4.51 -9.45 6.79
C ILE A 44 4.73 -7.98 6.44
N TYR A 45 5.96 -7.60 6.08
CA TYR A 45 6.26 -6.22 5.70
C TYR A 45 5.66 -5.84 4.35
N VAL A 46 5.63 -6.78 3.39
CA VAL A 46 4.92 -6.59 2.12
C VAL A 46 3.43 -6.35 2.38
N GLU A 47 2.80 -7.18 3.22
CA GLU A 47 1.39 -7.03 3.58
C GLU A 47 1.11 -5.67 4.25
N MET A 48 1.99 -5.25 5.17
CA MET A 48 1.91 -3.92 5.78
C MET A 48 2.06 -2.80 4.75
N ALA A 49 2.97 -2.92 3.78
CA ALA A 49 3.11 -1.94 2.70
C ALA A 49 1.86 -1.86 1.83
N GLN A 50 1.24 -3.01 1.51
CA GLN A 50 -0.01 -3.06 0.75
C GLN A 50 -1.18 -2.38 1.48
N LEU A 51 -1.30 -2.63 2.79
CA LEU A 51 -2.32 -1.97 3.63
C LEU A 51 -2.06 -0.47 3.74
N PHE A 52 -0.81 -0.08 4.02
CA PHE A 52 -0.42 1.31 4.17
C PHE A 52 -0.71 2.13 2.91
N GLN A 53 -0.27 1.66 1.74
CA GLN A 53 -0.53 2.33 0.46
C GLN A 53 -2.04 2.46 0.20
N TYR A 54 -2.81 1.41 0.46
CA TYR A 54 -4.27 1.44 0.24
C TYR A 54 -4.96 2.48 1.10
N LYS A 55 -4.72 2.44 2.41
CA LYS A 55 -5.35 3.34 3.37
C LYS A 55 -5.07 4.81 3.02
N LEU A 56 -3.83 5.12 2.62
CA LEU A 56 -3.46 6.48 2.24
C LEU A 56 -3.93 6.88 0.83
N GLN A 57 -3.97 5.97 -0.12
CA GLN A 57 -4.43 6.24 -1.49
C GLN A 57 -5.95 6.41 -1.60
N TYR A 58 -6.72 5.72 -0.77
CA TYR A 58 -8.18 5.76 -0.80
C TYR A 58 -8.80 6.53 0.36
N GLY A 59 -7.99 7.00 1.32
CA GLY A 59 -8.49 7.62 2.53
C GLY A 59 -9.31 6.66 3.37
N ASP A 60 -9.06 5.35 3.27
CA ASP A 60 -9.70 4.30 4.06
C ASP A 60 -9.01 4.20 5.43
N VAL A 61 -9.10 5.29 6.18
CA VAL A 61 -8.53 5.45 7.52
C VAL A 61 -9.63 5.76 8.51
N ASP A 62 -9.49 5.25 9.73
CA ASP A 62 -10.50 5.39 10.80
C ASP A 62 -10.85 6.85 11.10
N LEU A 63 -9.93 7.78 10.84
CA LEU A 63 -10.17 9.21 10.99
C LEU A 63 -11.47 9.68 10.33
N PHE A 64 -11.75 9.25 9.10
CA PHE A 64 -12.95 9.68 8.37
C PHE A 64 -14.21 8.94 8.80
N ASN A 65 -14.08 7.70 9.28
CA ASN A 65 -15.18 6.94 9.88
C ASN A 65 -15.61 7.55 11.22
N GLU A 66 -14.63 7.91 12.05
CA GLU A 66 -14.85 8.52 13.36
C GLU A 66 -15.24 10.01 13.28
N ARG A 67 -14.85 10.71 12.19
CA ARG A 67 -15.15 12.12 11.97
C ARG A 67 -15.78 12.37 10.60
N PRO A 68 -17.06 11.99 10.39
CA PRO A 68 -17.73 12.11 9.09
C PRO A 68 -17.80 13.53 8.51
N HIS A 69 -17.73 14.56 9.37
CA HIS A 69 -17.67 15.95 8.92
C HIS A 69 -16.40 16.27 8.13
N LEU A 70 -15.35 15.44 8.23
CA LEU A 70 -14.11 15.56 7.46
C LEU A 70 -14.11 14.80 6.14
N SER A 71 -15.15 14.02 5.80
CA SER A 71 -15.15 13.19 4.58
C SER A 71 -14.93 13.99 3.29
N HIS A 72 -15.29 15.27 3.28
CA HIS A 72 -15.02 16.18 2.16
C HIS A 72 -13.51 16.40 1.89
N LEU A 73 -12.64 16.08 2.86
CA LEU A 73 -11.17 16.17 2.74
C LEU A 73 -10.54 14.91 2.16
N ILE A 74 -11.27 13.80 2.04
CA ILE A 74 -10.75 12.52 1.52
C ILE A 74 -10.02 12.72 0.17
N PRO A 75 -10.56 13.44 -0.83
CA PRO A 75 -9.86 13.61 -2.10
C PRO A 75 -8.48 14.27 -1.96
N SER A 76 -8.39 15.35 -1.17
CA SER A 76 -7.13 16.07 -0.93
C SER A 76 -6.15 15.26 -0.08
N PHE A 77 -6.67 14.55 0.93
CA PHE A 77 -5.90 13.61 1.73
C PHE A 77 -5.29 12.52 0.84
N SER A 78 -6.13 11.83 0.08
CA SER A 78 -5.73 10.71 -0.79
C SER A 78 -4.72 11.12 -1.84
N GLN A 79 -4.88 12.30 -2.44
CA GLN A 79 -3.93 12.82 -3.41
C GLN A 79 -2.54 13.02 -2.81
N LEU A 80 -2.45 13.72 -1.67
CA LEU A 80 -1.16 14.03 -1.05
C LEU A 80 -0.54 12.80 -0.38
N PHE A 81 -1.29 12.14 0.50
CA PHE A 81 -0.78 11.02 1.27
C PHE A 81 -0.60 9.76 0.44
N GLY A 82 -1.39 9.52 -0.61
CA GLY A 82 -1.15 8.43 -1.54
C GLY A 82 0.18 8.57 -2.29
N GLN A 83 0.56 9.79 -2.68
CA GLN A 83 1.87 10.08 -3.28
C GLN A 83 3.00 9.92 -2.26
N MET A 84 2.86 10.54 -1.08
CA MET A 84 3.86 10.42 -0.02
C MET A 84 4.06 8.97 0.43
N ALA A 85 3.00 8.16 0.44
CA ALA A 85 3.06 6.74 0.74
C ALA A 85 3.95 6.00 -0.26
N GLN A 86 3.77 6.26 -1.56
CA GLN A 86 4.55 5.63 -2.61
C GLN A 86 6.05 5.95 -2.45
N GLU A 87 6.39 7.22 -2.26
CA GLU A 87 7.79 7.67 -2.06
C GLU A 87 8.40 7.09 -0.78
N THR A 88 7.60 7.05 0.29
CA THR A 88 8.00 6.47 1.58
C THR A 88 8.28 4.98 1.45
N LEU A 89 7.42 4.25 0.75
CA LEU A 89 7.60 2.83 0.51
C LEU A 89 8.81 2.57 -0.39
N GLU A 90 9.02 3.35 -1.46
CA GLU A 90 10.23 3.21 -2.28
C GLU A 90 11.50 3.35 -1.41
N PHE A 91 11.57 4.41 -0.59
CA PHE A 91 12.71 4.63 0.32
C PHE A 91 12.93 3.47 1.29
N TYR A 92 11.90 3.07 2.05
CA TYR A 92 12.06 2.02 3.07
C TYR A 92 12.25 0.63 2.47
N GLY A 93 11.70 0.38 1.27
CA GLY A 93 11.95 -0.87 0.57
C GLY A 93 13.45 -1.05 0.28
N HIS A 94 14.14 0.00 -0.15
CA HIS A 94 15.59 -0.03 -0.35
C HIS A 94 16.36 -0.13 0.98
N ASP A 95 15.93 0.60 2.02
CA ASP A 95 16.56 0.52 3.35
C ASP A 95 16.46 -0.88 3.98
N PHE A 96 15.46 -1.67 3.57
CA PHE A 96 15.27 -3.05 4.02
C PHE A 96 16.18 -4.06 3.33
N MET A 97 16.80 -3.68 2.21
CA MET A 97 17.72 -4.53 1.45
C MET A 97 19.13 -4.56 2.06
N VAL A 98 19.92 -5.58 1.69
CA VAL A 98 21.33 -5.78 2.10
C VAL A 98 22.25 -5.92 0.91
#